data_AF-A0A7C1BWE4-F1
#
_entry.id   AF-A0A7C1BWE4-F1
#
_cell.length_a   1.000
_cell.length_b   1.000
_cell.length_c   1.000
_cell.angle_alpha   90.00
_cell.angle_beta   90.00
_cell.angle_gamma   90.00
#
_symmetry.space_group_name_H-M   'P 1'
#
loop_
_entity.id
_entity.type
_entity.pdbx_description
1 polymer ?
#
loop_
_entity_poly.entity_id
_entity_poly.type
_entity_poly.pdbx_seq_one_letter_code
_entity_poly.pdbx_strand_id
1 'polypeptide(L)'
;VYLSFAFIVLFLVFIRREKMETFLIKFAYGLVLGGALSNFLDRILYGYVIDYIDIRIWPVFNLSDLCISTGVALIIFNSFRSKVCKRSL
;
A
#
# COMPACT_ATOMS: atom_id res chain seq x y z
N VAL A 1 -8.24 15.13 -0.29
CA VAL A 1 -7.93 14.98 -1.74
C VAL A 1 -6.46 15.26 -2.05
N TYR A 2 -5.95 16.48 -1.77
CA TYR A 2 -4.55 16.85 -2.10
C TYR A 2 -3.48 15.91 -1.52
N LEU A 3 -3.60 15.54 -0.23
CA LEU A 3 -2.65 14.64 0.42
C LEU A 3 -2.64 13.24 -0.23
N SER A 4 -3.82 12.70 -0.54
CA SER A 4 -3.96 11.40 -1.22
C SER A 4 -3.34 11.43 -2.61
N PHE A 5 -3.55 12.52 -3.35
CA PHE A 5 -2.95 12.71 -4.67
C PHE A 5 -1.42 12.81 -4.58
N ALA A 6 -0.91 13.63 -3.66
CA ALA A 6 0.52 13.76 -3.41
C ALA A 6 1.16 12.42 -3.03
N PHE A 7 0.50 11.64 -2.15
CA PHE A 7 0.94 10.29 -1.81
C PHE A 7 1.03 9.39 -3.03
N ILE A 8 -0.01 9.33 -3.88
CA ILE A 8 -0.02 8.52 -5.11
C ILE A 8 1.13 8.93 -6.04
N VAL A 9 1.34 10.23 -6.27
CA VAL A 9 2.42 10.72 -7.12
C VAL A 9 3.79 10.36 -6.55
N LEU A 10 4.03 10.61 -5.27
CA LEU A 10 5.28 10.27 -4.61
C LEU A 10 5.54 8.76 -4.64
N PHE A 11 4.50 7.94 -4.42
CA PHE A 11 4.60 6.49 -4.49
C PHE A 11 4.92 6.01 -5.92
N LEU A 12 4.31 6.61 -6.94
CA LEU A 12 4.60 6.33 -8.36
C LEU A 12 6.00 6.81 -8.81
N VAL A 13 6.56 7.82 -8.15
CA VAL A 13 7.96 8.22 -8.39
C VAL A 13 8.91 7.27 -7.67
N PHE A 14 8.59 6.89 -6.44
CA PHE A 14 9.37 5.96 -5.63
C PHE A 14 9.50 4.59 -6.32
N ILE A 15 8.37 4.03 -6.76
CA ILE A 15 8.29 2.71 -7.39
C ILE A 15 9.13 2.60 -8.68
N ARG A 16 9.40 3.73 -9.36
CA ARG A 16 10.26 3.76 -10.56
C ARG A 16 11.73 3.48 -10.26
N ARG A 17 12.16 3.66 -9.01
CA ARG A 17 13.54 3.40 -8.57
C ARG A 17 13.74 1.98 -8.07
N GLU A 18 12.66 1.23 -7.88
CA GLU A 18 12.66 -0.08 -7.24
C GLU A 18 12.78 -1.20 -8.28
N LYS A 19 13.68 -2.17 -8.02
CA LYS A 19 13.78 -3.37 -8.85
C LYS A 19 12.75 -4.39 -8.42
N MET A 20 11.71 -4.55 -9.24
CA MET A 20 10.64 -5.53 -9.00
C MET A 20 10.97 -6.90 -9.59
N GLU A 21 11.90 -7.60 -8.94
CA GLU A 21 12.42 -8.89 -9.42
C GLU A 21 11.39 -10.04 -9.27
N THR A 22 10.48 -9.96 -8.29
CA THR A 22 9.57 -11.06 -7.94
C THR A 22 8.10 -10.73 -8.17
N PHE A 23 7.27 -11.74 -8.39
CA PHE A 23 5.82 -11.55 -8.42
C PHE A 23 5.29 -11.00 -7.09
N LEU A 24 5.84 -11.49 -5.96
CA LEU A 24 5.47 -11.04 -4.62
C LEU A 24 5.61 -9.52 -4.46
N ILE A 25 6.74 -8.95 -4.90
CA ILE A 25 6.97 -7.51 -4.75
C ILE A 25 6.08 -6.68 -5.68
N LYS A 26 5.85 -7.14 -6.93
CA LYS A 26 4.90 -6.51 -7.86
C LYS A 26 3.49 -6.48 -7.27
N PHE A 27 3.05 -7.61 -6.72
CA PHE A 27 1.75 -7.76 -6.08
C PHE A 27 1.63 -6.83 -4.86
N ALA A 28 2.67 -6.78 -4.01
CA ALA A 28 2.69 -5.93 -2.82
C ALA A 28 2.60 -4.42 -3.17
N TYR A 29 3.35 -3.96 -4.17
CA TYR A 29 3.23 -2.58 -4.66
C TYR A 29 1.85 -2.31 -5.28
N GLY A 30 1.29 -3.29 -6.01
CA GLY A 30 -0.07 -3.22 -6.55
C GLY A 30 -1.14 -3.06 -5.48
N LEU A 31 -1.02 -3.77 -4.35
CA LEU A 31 -1.93 -3.65 -3.21
C LEU A 31 -1.91 -2.23 -2.62
N VAL A 32 -0.73 -1.66 -2.39
CA VAL A 32 -0.59 -0.29 -1.85
C VAL A 32 -1.16 0.74 -2.81
N LEU A 33 -0.82 0.65 -4.11
CA LEU A 33 -1.31 1.60 -5.11
C LEU A 33 -2.82 1.47 -5.30
N GLY A 34 -3.35 0.24 -5.36
CA GLY A 34 -4.78 -0.02 -5.51
C GLY A 34 -5.60 0.51 -4.33
N GLY A 35 -5.16 0.26 -3.09
CA GLY A 35 -5.82 0.80 -1.91
C GLY A 35 -5.76 2.34 -1.87
N ALA A 36 -4.62 2.93 -2.22
CA ALA A 36 -4.49 4.38 -2.28
C ALA A 36 -5.43 5.00 -3.33
N LEU A 37 -5.54 4.38 -4.51
CA LEU A 37 -6.45 4.81 -5.58
C LEU A 37 -7.92 4.69 -5.17
N SER A 38 -8.31 3.60 -4.51
CA SER A 38 -9.69 3.41 -4.01
C SER A 38 -10.07 4.51 -3.02
N ASN A 39 -9.26 4.73 -1.98
CA ASN A 39 -9.50 5.81 -1.01
C ASN A 39 -9.39 7.22 -1.63
N PHE A 40 -8.71 7.38 -2.75
CA PHE A 40 -8.68 8.64 -3.49
C PHE A 40 -9.98 8.85 -4.26
N LEU A 41 -10.50 7.80 -4.89
CA LEU A 41 -11.76 7.82 -5.62
C LEU A 41 -12.93 8.16 -4.69
N ASP A 42 -12.99 7.56 -3.50
CA ASP A 42 -14.02 7.89 -2.50
C ASP A 42 -14.04 9.39 -2.18
N ARG A 43 -12.85 9.98 -1.99
CA ARG A 43 -12.72 11.42 -1.70
C ARG A 43 -13.11 12.31 -2.89
N ILE A 44 -12.96 11.84 -4.13
CA ILE A 44 -13.42 12.58 -5.31
C ILE A 44 -14.94 12.51 -5.42
N LEU A 45 -15.53 11.33 -5.21
CA LEU A 45 -16.95 11.10 -5.43
C LEU A 45 -17.81 11.60 -4.27
N TYR A 46 -17.35 11.42 -3.04
CA TYR A 46 -18.13 11.65 -1.82
C TYR A 46 -17.56 12.76 -0.92
N GLY A 47 -16.31 13.18 -1.15
CA GLY A 47 -15.63 14.18 -0.32
C GLY A 47 -14.95 13.63 0.95
N TYR A 48 -15.18 12.35 1.29
CA TYR A 48 -14.60 11.65 2.44
C TYR A 48 -14.31 10.19 2.11
N VAL A 49 -13.70 9.45 3.03
CA VAL A 49 -13.45 8.00 2.90
C VAL A 49 -14.53 7.24 3.65
N ILE A 50 -15.03 6.16 3.07
CA ILE A 50 -16.11 5.36 3.66
C ILE A 50 -15.48 4.17 4.41
N ASP A 51 -15.52 4.24 5.74
CA ASP A 51 -15.11 3.14 6.62
C ASP A 51 -16.31 2.29 7.00
N TYR A 52 -16.21 0.97 6.83
CA TYR A 52 -17.36 0.05 6.94
C TYR A 52 -17.06 -1.28 7.66
N ILE A 53 -15.79 -1.57 7.98
CA ILE A 53 -15.40 -2.77 8.71
C ILE A 53 -15.21 -2.40 10.18
N ASP A 54 -16.11 -2.88 11.04
CA ASP A 54 -16.06 -2.69 12.50
C ASP A 54 -15.88 -4.04 13.21
N ILE A 55 -14.76 -4.19 13.92
CA ILE A 55 -14.45 -5.38 14.73
C ILE A 55 -14.47 -5.11 16.24
N ARG A 56 -15.02 -3.96 16.67
CA ARG A 56 -15.23 -3.50 18.06
C ARG A 56 -13.98 -3.26 18.93
N ILE A 57 -12.89 -3.98 18.67
CA ILE A 57 -11.63 -3.92 19.43
C ILE A 57 -10.59 -3.03 18.71
N TRP A 58 -10.87 -2.66 17.46
CA TRP A 58 -9.99 -1.88 16.59
C TRP A 58 -10.79 -0.75 15.93
N PRO A 59 -10.17 0.40 15.62
CA PRO A 59 -10.83 1.47 14.86
C PRO A 59 -11.49 0.95 13.59
N VAL A 60 -12.63 1.52 13.19
CA VAL A 60 -13.30 1.15 11.94
C VAL A 60 -12.36 1.44 10.76
N PHE A 61 -12.32 0.54 9.78
CA PHE A 61 -11.47 0.66 8.60
C PHE A 61 -12.21 0.18 7.34
N ASN A 62 -11.57 0.32 6.19
CA ASN A 62 -12.09 -0.17 4.91
C ASN A 62 -11.12 -1.18 4.25
N LEU A 63 -11.54 -1.77 3.14
CA LEU A 63 -10.70 -2.70 2.37
C LEU A 63 -9.42 -2.04 1.83
N SER A 64 -9.44 -0.75 1.51
CA SER A 64 -8.25 -0.02 1.06
C SER A 64 -7.15 -0.03 2.14
N ASP A 65 -7.52 0.15 3.41
CA ASP A 65 -6.58 0.15 4.52
C ASP A 65 -5.96 -1.24 4.74
N LEU A 66 -6.74 -2.30 4.55
CA LEU A 66 -6.24 -3.67 4.54
C LEU A 66 -5.24 -3.90 3.40
N CYS A 67 -5.57 -3.47 2.18
CA CYS A 67 -4.68 -3.59 1.01
C CYS A 67 -3.37 -2.83 1.23
N ILE A 68 -3.43 -1.59 1.73
CA ILE A 68 -2.24 -0.79 2.01
C ILE A 68 -1.39 -1.47 3.10
N SER A 69 -2.00 -1.86 4.22
CA SER A 69 -1.29 -2.45 5.36
C SER A 69 -0.63 -3.78 4.98
N THR A 70 -1.34 -4.65 4.25
CA THR A 70 -0.82 -5.93 3.77
C THR A 70 0.28 -5.75 2.73
N GLY A 71 0.11 -4.82 1.78
CA GLY A 71 1.12 -4.49 0.78
C GLY A 71 2.42 -3.96 1.43
N VAL A 72 2.31 -3.05 2.38
CA VAL A 72 3.47 -2.54 3.15
C VAL A 72 4.15 -3.67 3.94
N ALA A 73 3.38 -4.53 4.61
CA ALA A 73 3.93 -5.68 5.34
C ALA A 73 4.71 -6.63 4.41
N LEU A 74 4.21 -6.90 3.19
CA LEU A 74 4.89 -7.73 2.20
C LEU A 74 6.17 -7.07 1.66
N ILE A 75 6.16 -5.76 1.42
CA ILE A 75 7.37 -5.00 1.00
C ILE A 75 8.44 -5.10 2.08
N ILE A 76 8.06 -4.89 3.36
CA ILE A 76 8.97 -4.98 4.51
C ILE A 76 9.53 -6.41 4.63
N PHE A 77 8.66 -7.42 4.56
CA PHE A 77 9.06 -8.83 4.61
C PHE A 77 10.08 -9.19 3.51
N ASN A 78 9.81 -8.77 2.26
CA ASN A 78 10.73 -8.99 1.14
C ASN A 78 12.08 -8.28 1.36
N SER A 79 12.07 -7.07 1.91
CA SER A 79 13.29 -6.32 2.24
C SER A 79 14.17 -7.07 3.25
N PHE A 80 13.58 -7.60 4.33
CA PHE A 80 14.30 -8.43 5.29
C PHE A 80 14.86 -9.71 4.65
N ARG A 81 14.08 -10.42 3.83
CA ARG A 81 14.55 -11.64 3.14
C ARG A 81 15.73 -11.35 2.21
N SER A 82 15.68 -10.23 1.48
CA SER A 82 16.74 -9.84 0.55
C SER A 82 18.06 -9.51 1.25
N LYS A 83 18.00 -8.88 2.44
CA LYS A 83 19.18 -8.56 3.25
C LYS A 83 19.84 -9.80 3.82
N VAL A 84 19.06 -10.78 4.27
CA VAL A 84 19.59 -12.06 4.79
C VAL A 84 20.35 -12.80 3.70
N CYS A 85 19.78 -12.90 2.49
CA CYS A 85 20.42 -13.60 1.37
C CYS A 85 21.71 -12.91 0.88
N LYS A 86 21.78 -11.58 0.91
CA LYS A 86 23.01 -10.84 0.58
C LYS A 86 24.09 -10.89 1.66
N ARG A 87 23.75 -11.23 2.91
CA ARG A 87 24.70 -11.23 4.04
C ARG A 87 25.32 -12.62 4.29
N SER A 88 24.82 -13.67 3.62
CA SER A 88 25.35 -15.03 3.66
C SER A 88 26.25 -15.39 2.46
N LEU A 89 26.54 -14.42 1.59
CA LEU A 89 27.48 -14.50 0.47
C LEU A 89 28.64 -13.54 0.74
#